data_AF-G0NFN0-F1
#
_entry.id   AF-G0NFN0-F1
#
_cell.length_a   1.000
_cell.length_b   1.000
_cell.length_c   1.000
_cell.angle_alpha   90.00
_cell.angle_beta   90.00
_cell.angle_gamma   90.00
#
_symmetry.space_group_name_H-M   'P 1'
#
loop_
_entity.id
_entity.type
_entity.pdbx_description
1 polymer ?
#
loop_
_entity_poly.entity_id
_entity_poly.type
_entity_poly.pdbx_seq_one_letter_code
_entity_poly.pdbx_strand_id
1 'polypeptide(L)'
;MPFLPTSIQKHTECLKKKHDIRKGFKITFTPEKPDILRYETKTYRTIADENSRKVILITLGPPKLLTVDPKCLDFIRKLLQELYSNHPLITNQLKNALPHNTIAVSFAMDNFTVKDTPQHFIPDCFAGNKAIIYYQMLSANVQACYLSVDKVEFLKGLTYYPVILGKSKCLKNDRFLIWSSFYSAEPFPLQDRNKSWKKVTLNLYGRQCGKAMKRVLVDCSDTYVQHVEYDHRIQQKYLKFCAECLVDSMKYKWAEKEESGFKRNSTTIRRRSRSTPSVPKPVAPKVVAKSSEDHLIERIYSVAGLHLGPEQPTILVFNRTTGHLLNSSQWPKLSELSNFLDTNPECNVHLNSALLAQISLGEEYKDRIGGVTVTQQKAELEDLIDILGDRGVSSTSSNLELSTKQPVELSEARLEELGLKDLKFDFDAIPVTSADADVELLESGMINLTIEPGSSKSILYERLSPSCSSFSPSSTSFPPQESVYQDHGEKEPSVPSV
;
A
#
# COMPACT_ATOMS: atom_id res chain seq x y z
N MET A 1 -31.98 29.81 -12.70
CA MET A 1 -30.77 29.17 -13.26
C MET A 1 -31.17 27.79 -13.77
N PRO A 2 -30.90 27.43 -15.04
CA PRO A 2 -31.25 26.10 -15.55
C PRO A 2 -30.42 25.03 -14.83
N PHE A 3 -31.06 23.96 -14.37
CA PHE A 3 -30.40 22.82 -13.76
C PHE A 3 -29.55 22.10 -14.81
N LEU A 4 -28.27 21.87 -14.51
CA LEU A 4 -27.41 21.02 -15.35
C LEU A 4 -27.99 19.61 -15.43
N PRO A 5 -27.87 18.92 -16.59
CA PRO A 5 -28.19 17.50 -16.68
C PRO A 5 -27.46 16.68 -15.60
N THR A 6 -28.18 15.76 -14.95
CA THR A 6 -27.68 14.94 -13.84
C THR A 6 -26.43 14.11 -14.21
N SER A 7 -26.22 13.80 -15.49
CA SER A 7 -25.02 13.13 -16.00
C SER A 7 -23.76 14.01 -15.91
N ILE A 8 -23.86 15.27 -16.35
CA ILE A 8 -22.75 16.24 -16.34
C ILE A 8 -22.34 16.57 -14.91
N GLN A 9 -23.32 16.73 -14.01
CA GLN A 9 -23.05 16.95 -12.59
C GLN A 9 -22.28 15.78 -11.98
N LYS A 10 -22.73 14.54 -12.21
CA LYS A 10 -22.04 13.33 -11.71
C LYS A 10 -20.61 13.23 -12.25
N HIS A 11 -20.39 13.54 -13.52
CA HIS A 11 -19.07 13.52 -14.13
C HIS A 11 -18.14 14.56 -13.49
N THR A 12 -18.61 15.80 -13.35
CA THR A 12 -17.84 16.90 -12.74
C THR A 12 -17.48 16.60 -11.28
N GLU A 13 -18.42 16.07 -10.51
CA GLU A 13 -18.15 15.63 -9.13
C GLU A 13 -17.11 14.50 -9.08
N CYS A 14 -17.18 13.53 -10.01
CA CYS A 14 -16.20 12.44 -10.10
C CYS A 14 -14.78 12.95 -10.41
N LEU A 15 -14.65 13.89 -11.36
CA LEU A 15 -13.37 14.52 -11.68
C LEU A 15 -12.81 15.29 -10.48
N LYS A 16 -13.66 16.05 -9.78
CA LYS A 16 -13.27 16.75 -8.55
C LYS A 16 -12.77 15.78 -7.48
N LYS A 17 -13.49 14.67 -7.24
CA LYS A 17 -13.05 13.63 -6.29
C LYS A 17 -11.69 13.04 -6.68
N LYS A 18 -11.47 12.73 -7.96
CA LYS A 18 -10.17 12.22 -8.46
C LYS A 18 -9.04 13.22 -8.25
N HIS A 19 -9.30 14.50 -8.52
CA HIS A 19 -8.36 15.58 -8.28
C HIS A 19 -8.00 15.71 -6.79
N ASP A 20 -9.00 15.70 -5.90
CA ASP A 20 -8.80 15.82 -4.46
C ASP A 20 -7.99 14.64 -3.89
N ILE A 21 -8.23 13.41 -4.37
CA ILE A 21 -7.41 12.24 -4.02
C ILE A 21 -5.94 12.45 -4.41
N ARG A 22 -5.68 12.96 -5.63
CA ARG A 22 -4.30 13.22 -6.10
C ARG A 22 -3.59 14.30 -5.30
N LYS A 23 -4.32 15.35 -4.91
CA LYS A 23 -3.81 16.41 -4.05
C LYS A 23 -3.51 15.90 -2.63
N GLY A 24 -4.23 14.87 -2.20
CA GLY A 24 -4.21 14.35 -0.84
C GLY A 24 -5.06 15.18 0.11
N PHE A 25 -5.50 14.54 1.18
CA PHE A 25 -6.28 15.19 2.23
C PHE A 25 -5.41 15.48 3.45
N LYS A 26 -5.82 16.51 4.20
CA LYS A 26 -5.14 16.93 5.43
C LYS A 26 -5.29 15.88 6.53
N ILE A 27 -4.25 15.76 7.35
CA ILE A 27 -4.29 15.01 8.60
C ILE A 27 -5.00 15.86 9.66
N THR A 28 -5.89 15.24 10.44
CA THR A 28 -6.66 15.90 11.50
C THR A 28 -6.61 15.10 12.80
N PHE A 29 -6.71 15.77 13.95
CA PHE A 29 -6.79 15.09 15.26
C PHE A 29 -8.24 14.75 15.66
N THR A 30 -9.21 15.29 14.94
CA THR A 30 -10.63 14.96 15.07
C THR A 30 -11.10 14.29 13.78
N PRO A 31 -11.93 13.24 13.86
CA PRO A 31 -12.45 12.60 12.66
C PRO A 31 -13.32 13.59 11.88
N GLU A 32 -13.14 13.62 10.56
CA GLU A 32 -14.08 14.30 9.68
C GLU A 32 -15.45 13.60 9.76
N LYS A 33 -16.54 14.40 9.71
CA LYS A 33 -17.91 13.89 9.78
C LYS A 33 -18.61 14.23 8.47
N PRO A 34 -18.64 13.32 7.50
CA PRO A 34 -19.38 13.54 6.25
C PRO A 34 -20.87 13.73 6.52
N ASP A 35 -21.55 14.47 5.64
CA ASP A 35 -22.96 14.83 5.80
C ASP A 35 -23.89 13.63 6.00
N ILE A 36 -23.54 12.46 5.46
CA ILE A 36 -24.33 11.24 5.63
C ILE A 36 -24.47 10.80 7.10
N LEU A 37 -23.51 11.16 7.96
CA LEU A 37 -23.55 10.84 9.38
C LEU A 37 -24.54 11.69 10.18
N ARG A 38 -25.07 12.77 9.60
CA ARG A 38 -26.15 13.56 10.24
C ARG A 38 -27.44 12.73 10.45
N TYR A 39 -27.55 11.60 9.75
CA TYR A 39 -28.69 10.68 9.82
C TYR A 39 -28.45 9.48 10.76
N GLU A 40 -27.39 9.45 11.57
CA GLU A 40 -27.11 8.31 12.46
C GLU A 40 -28.24 8.09 13.50
N THR A 41 -28.79 6.87 13.56
CA THR A 41 -29.92 6.53 14.46
C THR A 41 -29.49 5.86 15.78
N LYS A 42 -28.20 5.90 16.14
CA LYS A 42 -27.57 5.13 17.25
C LYS A 42 -27.77 3.60 17.14
N THR A 43 -28.36 3.11 16.05
CA THR A 43 -28.53 1.70 15.77
C THR A 43 -27.38 1.22 14.90
N TYR A 44 -26.82 0.08 15.27
CA TYR A 44 -25.69 -0.50 14.57
C TYR A 44 -25.73 -2.02 14.64
N ARG A 45 -25.06 -2.66 13.69
CA ARG A 45 -24.79 -4.09 13.69
C ARG A 45 -23.28 -4.30 13.76
N THR A 46 -22.84 -5.18 14.66
CA THR A 46 -21.43 -5.57 14.74
C THR A 46 -21.22 -6.98 14.20
N ILE A 47 -20.07 -7.21 13.57
CA ILE A 47 -19.57 -8.54 13.22
C ILE A 47 -18.30 -8.75 14.04
N ALA A 48 -18.26 -9.88 14.75
CA ALA A 48 -17.13 -10.27 15.56
C ALA A 48 -16.27 -11.33 14.84
N ASP A 49 -14.98 -11.37 15.17
CA ASP A 49 -14.05 -12.41 14.75
C ASP A 49 -14.17 -13.68 15.62
N GLU A 50 -13.30 -14.66 15.38
CA GLU A 50 -13.23 -15.92 16.12
C GLU A 50 -12.94 -15.73 17.62
N ASN A 51 -12.37 -14.59 18.01
CA ASN A 51 -12.06 -14.26 19.39
C ASN A 51 -13.14 -13.36 20.03
N SER A 52 -14.32 -13.27 19.42
CA SER A 52 -15.42 -12.39 19.85
C SER A 52 -15.06 -10.89 19.86
N ARG A 53 -14.00 -10.48 19.15
CA ARG A 53 -13.65 -9.06 19.00
C ARG A 53 -14.51 -8.44 17.93
N LYS A 54 -15.12 -7.29 18.23
CA LYS A 54 -15.89 -6.51 17.24
C LYS A 54 -14.90 -5.94 16.23
N VAL A 55 -14.91 -6.49 15.02
CA VAL A 55 -13.97 -6.10 13.95
C VAL A 55 -14.66 -5.31 12.85
N ILE A 56 -15.97 -5.47 12.65
CA ILE A 56 -16.75 -4.65 11.70
C ILE A 56 -17.95 -4.05 12.43
N LEU A 57 -18.20 -2.77 12.19
CA LEU A 57 -19.37 -2.00 12.63
C LEU A 57 -20.11 -1.49 11.39
N ILE A 58 -21.40 -1.81 11.32
CA ILE A 58 -22.32 -1.32 10.30
C ILE A 58 -23.25 -0.32 10.99
N THR A 59 -23.09 0.96 10.69
CA THR A 59 -23.90 2.04 11.25
C THR A 59 -25.11 2.29 10.37
N LEU A 60 -26.29 2.35 10.99
CA LEU A 60 -27.56 2.50 10.30
C LEU A 60 -28.10 3.92 10.44
N GLY A 61 -28.76 4.38 9.38
CA GLY A 61 -29.63 5.55 9.38
C GLY A 61 -31.11 5.17 9.45
N PRO A 62 -32.03 6.13 9.30
CA PRO A 62 -33.46 5.88 9.41
C PRO A 62 -33.94 5.13 8.16
N PRO A 63 -34.66 4.00 8.28
CA PRO A 63 -35.02 3.13 7.15
C PRO A 63 -35.73 3.80 5.96
N LYS A 64 -36.44 4.91 6.20
CA LYS A 64 -37.29 5.59 5.21
C LYS A 64 -36.78 6.96 4.74
N LEU A 65 -35.71 7.48 5.34
CA LEU A 65 -35.24 8.84 5.08
C LEU A 65 -34.01 8.90 4.17
N LEU A 66 -33.26 7.81 4.07
CA LEU A 66 -32.00 7.81 3.35
C LEU A 66 -31.81 6.50 2.58
N THR A 67 -31.78 6.62 1.27
CA THR A 67 -31.46 5.51 0.38
C THR A 67 -30.02 5.66 -0.09
N VAL A 68 -29.18 4.73 0.36
CA VAL A 68 -27.81 4.58 -0.14
C VAL A 68 -27.82 3.78 -1.42
N ASP A 69 -26.88 4.07 -2.31
CA ASP A 69 -26.74 3.36 -3.56
C ASP A 69 -26.37 1.87 -3.35
N PRO A 70 -27.17 0.90 -3.85
CA PRO A 70 -26.92 -0.52 -3.64
C PRO A 70 -25.56 -1.00 -4.16
N LYS A 71 -25.03 -0.40 -5.24
CA LYS A 71 -23.71 -0.77 -5.77
C LYS A 71 -22.60 -0.46 -4.77
N CYS A 72 -22.74 0.59 -3.96
CA CYS A 72 -21.77 0.93 -2.92
C CYS A 72 -21.78 -0.08 -1.77
N LEU A 73 -22.97 -0.57 -1.40
CA LEU A 73 -23.14 -1.58 -0.34
C LEU A 73 -22.62 -2.94 -0.78
N ASP A 74 -22.91 -3.35 -2.02
CA ASP A 74 -22.39 -4.59 -2.58
C ASP A 74 -20.86 -4.54 -2.73
N PHE A 75 -20.34 -3.40 -3.19
CA PHE A 75 -18.90 -3.14 -3.26
C PHE A 75 -18.20 -3.37 -1.92
N ILE A 76 -18.61 -2.67 -0.86
CA ILE A 76 -17.90 -2.75 0.42
C ILE A 76 -18.07 -4.14 1.05
N ARG A 77 -19.24 -4.77 0.90
CA ARG A 77 -19.48 -6.15 1.36
C ARG A 77 -18.51 -7.14 0.71
N LYS A 78 -18.38 -7.11 -0.61
CA LYS A 78 -17.46 -7.99 -1.36
C LYS A 78 -16.00 -7.71 -1.00
N LEU A 79 -15.61 -6.45 -0.87
CA LEU A 79 -14.26 -6.08 -0.46
C LEU A 79 -13.93 -6.60 0.94
N LEU A 80 -14.87 -6.52 1.89
CA LEU A 80 -14.65 -7.08 3.23
C LEU A 80 -14.55 -8.61 3.22
N GLN A 81 -15.31 -9.31 2.37
CA GLN A 81 -15.15 -10.76 2.21
C GLN A 81 -13.75 -11.13 1.69
N GLU A 82 -13.19 -10.33 0.79
CA GLU A 82 -11.83 -10.52 0.27
C GLU A 82 -10.77 -10.26 1.35
N LEU A 83 -10.85 -9.12 2.05
CA LEU A 83 -9.91 -8.74 3.11
C LEU A 83 -9.91 -9.72 4.28
N TYR A 84 -11.09 -10.26 4.63
CA TYR A 84 -11.26 -11.24 5.71
C TYR A 84 -11.44 -12.67 5.19
N SER A 85 -10.91 -13.00 4.00
CA SER A 85 -11.01 -14.33 3.40
C SER A 85 -10.52 -15.47 4.30
N ASN A 86 -9.54 -15.18 5.17
CA ASN A 86 -9.02 -16.12 6.17
C ASN A 86 -9.86 -16.22 7.46
N HIS A 87 -10.99 -15.50 7.55
CA HIS A 87 -11.88 -15.47 8.70
C HIS A 87 -13.29 -15.98 8.32
N PRO A 88 -13.55 -17.30 8.42
CA PRO A 88 -14.78 -17.92 7.94
C PRO A 88 -16.03 -17.39 8.67
N LEU A 89 -15.93 -17.00 9.94
CA LEU A 89 -17.05 -16.45 10.69
C LEU A 89 -17.49 -15.08 10.16
N ILE A 90 -16.52 -14.24 9.82
CA ILE A 90 -16.75 -12.90 9.27
C ILE A 90 -17.35 -13.03 7.86
N THR A 91 -16.71 -13.82 7.00
CA THR A 91 -17.16 -14.01 5.60
C THR A 91 -18.56 -14.61 5.54
N ASN A 92 -18.90 -15.55 6.43
CA ASN A 92 -20.25 -16.12 6.51
C ASN A 92 -21.31 -15.06 6.87
N GLN A 93 -21.02 -14.16 7.81
CA GLN A 93 -21.95 -13.09 8.19
C GLN A 93 -22.11 -12.01 7.09
N LEU A 94 -21.11 -11.87 6.22
CA LEU A 94 -21.12 -10.97 5.07
C LEU A 94 -21.77 -11.58 3.80
N LYS A 95 -22.21 -12.86 3.83
CA LYS A 95 -22.91 -13.47 2.68
C LYS A 95 -24.19 -12.70 2.34
N ASN A 96 -24.91 -12.25 3.36
CA ASN A 96 -26.14 -11.50 3.22
C ASN A 96 -25.86 -10.05 2.80
N ALA A 97 -26.79 -9.46 2.03
CA ALA A 97 -26.73 -8.05 1.68
C ALA A 97 -26.71 -7.16 2.92
N LEU A 98 -26.00 -6.03 2.83
CA LEU A 98 -26.04 -5.01 3.88
C LEU A 98 -27.39 -4.28 3.84
N PRO A 99 -27.93 -3.83 4.99
CA PRO A 99 -29.17 -3.06 5.03
C PRO A 99 -29.08 -1.80 4.15
N HIS A 100 -30.15 -1.48 3.41
CA HIS A 100 -30.19 -0.33 2.48
C HIS A 100 -30.00 1.04 3.16
N ASN A 101 -30.25 1.10 4.47
CA ASN A 101 -30.03 2.28 5.31
C ASN A 101 -28.64 2.28 5.97
N THR A 102 -27.67 1.51 5.48
CA THR A 102 -26.28 1.53 5.97
C THR A 102 -25.59 2.82 5.57
N ILE A 103 -25.21 3.66 6.54
CA ILE A 103 -24.59 4.98 6.30
C ILE A 103 -23.07 5.01 6.52
N ALA A 104 -22.55 4.03 7.25
CA ALA A 104 -21.12 3.83 7.40
C ALA A 104 -20.82 2.34 7.65
N VAL A 105 -19.66 1.90 7.16
CA VAL A 105 -19.10 0.58 7.43
C VAL A 105 -17.67 0.77 7.90
N SER A 106 -17.43 0.51 9.18
CA SER A 106 -16.12 0.61 9.80
C SER A 106 -15.54 -0.76 10.06
N PHE A 107 -14.25 -0.94 9.80
CA PHE A 107 -13.58 -2.20 10.03
C PHE A 107 -12.17 -1.99 10.58
N ALA A 108 -11.85 -2.76 11.61
CA ALA A 108 -10.64 -2.64 12.40
C ALA A 108 -9.51 -3.50 11.83
N MET A 109 -8.28 -3.03 11.97
CA MET A 109 -7.09 -3.83 11.67
C MET A 109 -6.85 -4.86 12.77
N ASP A 110 -5.96 -5.82 12.51
CA ASP A 110 -5.53 -6.81 13.51
C ASP A 110 -5.10 -6.13 14.81
N ASN A 111 -5.56 -6.67 15.95
CA ASN A 111 -5.31 -6.17 17.30
C ASN A 111 -5.95 -4.81 17.62
N PHE A 112 -6.97 -4.43 16.84
CA PHE A 112 -7.88 -3.34 17.15
C PHE A 112 -9.32 -3.84 17.16
N THR A 113 -10.14 -3.22 17.99
CA THR A 113 -11.57 -3.44 18.10
C THR A 113 -12.31 -2.16 17.73
N VAL A 114 -13.36 -2.26 16.92
CA VAL A 114 -14.29 -1.15 16.65
C VAL A 114 -15.32 -1.04 17.78
N LYS A 115 -15.57 0.18 18.25
CA LYS A 115 -16.55 0.48 19.30
C LYS A 115 -17.90 0.85 18.70
N ASP A 116 -18.72 1.56 19.46
CA ASP A 116 -20.10 1.85 19.11
C ASP A 116 -20.25 3.07 18.19
N THR A 117 -19.15 3.72 17.80
CA THR A 117 -19.14 4.81 16.81
C THR A 117 -18.21 4.49 15.64
N PRO A 118 -18.53 4.96 14.42
CA PRO A 118 -17.82 4.53 13.21
C PRO A 118 -16.32 4.82 13.26
N GLN A 119 -15.89 5.92 13.86
CA GLN A 119 -14.49 6.35 13.84
C GLN A 119 -13.70 5.94 15.10
N HIS A 120 -14.32 5.18 16.00
CA HIS A 120 -13.74 4.82 17.28
C HIS A 120 -13.20 3.39 17.27
N PHE A 121 -11.88 3.30 17.09
CA PHE A 121 -11.11 2.07 17.17
C PHE A 121 -10.28 2.08 18.45
N ILE A 122 -10.16 0.96 19.15
CA ILE A 122 -9.34 0.85 20.37
C ILE A 122 -8.37 -0.32 20.19
N PRO A 123 -7.07 -0.15 20.51
CA PRO A 123 -6.13 -1.27 20.50
C PRO A 123 -6.49 -2.30 21.58
N ASP A 124 -6.35 -3.58 21.27
CA ASP A 124 -6.62 -4.67 22.21
C ASP A 124 -5.60 -4.74 23.35
N CYS A 125 -4.45 -4.11 23.15
CA CYS A 125 -3.37 -4.03 24.12
C CYS A 125 -2.92 -2.58 24.35
N PHE A 126 -2.28 -2.32 25.49
CA PHE A 126 -1.96 -0.97 25.95
C PHE A 126 -0.92 -0.28 25.05
N ALA A 127 -1.30 0.79 24.34
CA ALA A 127 -0.42 1.47 23.37
C ALA A 127 0.68 2.37 23.99
N GLY A 128 0.87 2.38 25.31
CA GLY A 128 1.81 3.30 25.96
C GLY A 128 1.24 4.69 26.22
N ASN A 129 1.93 5.47 27.07
CA ASN A 129 1.50 6.83 27.46
C ASN A 129 1.73 7.90 26.37
N LYS A 130 2.44 7.58 25.29
CA LYS A 130 2.80 8.51 24.20
C LYS A 130 2.03 8.25 22.90
N ALA A 131 0.91 7.55 22.98
CA ALA A 131 0.05 7.26 21.85
C ALA A 131 -0.66 8.52 21.33
N ILE A 132 -0.49 8.83 20.05
CA ILE A 132 -1.21 9.91 19.36
C ILE A 132 -2.19 9.28 18.38
N ILE A 133 -3.45 9.72 18.40
CA ILE A 133 -4.48 9.30 17.44
C ILE A 133 -4.74 10.44 16.48
N TYR A 134 -4.80 10.14 15.19
CA TYR A 134 -5.17 11.10 14.15
C TYR A 134 -5.91 10.40 13.01
N TYR A 135 -6.46 11.20 12.12
CA TYR A 135 -7.36 10.79 11.05
C TYR A 135 -6.94 11.41 9.73
N GLN A 136 -7.28 10.74 8.64
CA GLN A 136 -7.08 11.27 7.29
C GLN A 136 -8.17 10.75 6.37
N MET A 137 -8.82 11.63 5.62
CA MET A 137 -9.64 11.20 4.50
C MET A 137 -8.73 10.64 3.40
N LEU A 138 -9.08 9.51 2.81
CA LEU A 138 -8.37 8.96 1.65
C LEU A 138 -9.11 9.31 0.36
N SER A 139 -10.43 9.46 0.45
CA SER A 139 -11.33 9.98 -0.57
C SER A 139 -12.50 10.69 0.10
N ALA A 140 -13.47 11.19 -0.67
CA ALA A 140 -14.73 11.68 -0.10
C ALA A 140 -15.55 10.60 0.63
N ASN A 141 -15.19 9.32 0.47
CA ASN A 141 -15.95 8.17 0.93
C ASN A 141 -15.15 7.22 1.84
N VAL A 142 -13.85 7.44 2.02
CA VAL A 142 -12.98 6.56 2.82
C VAL A 142 -12.20 7.41 3.81
N GLN A 143 -12.22 7.05 5.08
CA GLN A 143 -11.45 7.68 6.14
C GLN A 143 -10.61 6.66 6.90
N ALA A 144 -9.35 6.99 7.14
CA ALA A 144 -8.45 6.21 7.96
C ALA A 144 -8.29 6.78 9.35
N CYS A 145 -8.11 5.88 10.33
CA CYS A 145 -7.82 6.20 11.71
C CYS A 145 -6.46 5.57 12.08
N TYR A 146 -5.52 6.39 12.51
CA TYR A 146 -4.15 5.99 12.80
C TYR A 146 -3.81 6.14 14.28
N LEU A 147 -2.87 5.32 14.72
CA LEU A 147 -2.22 5.36 16.03
C LEU A 147 -0.73 5.54 15.80
N SER A 148 -0.13 6.61 16.31
CA SER A 148 1.32 6.78 16.33
C SER A 148 1.87 6.46 17.73
N VAL A 149 2.78 5.49 17.81
CA VAL A 149 3.54 5.15 19.03
C VAL A 149 5.03 5.19 18.68
N ASP A 150 5.81 6.00 19.41
CA ASP A 150 7.26 6.14 19.19
C ASP A 150 7.66 6.39 17.73
N LYS A 151 6.92 7.28 17.06
CA LYS A 151 7.07 7.66 15.63
C LYS A 151 6.75 6.54 14.63
N VAL A 152 6.22 5.42 15.08
CA VAL A 152 5.69 4.37 14.20
C VAL A 152 4.19 4.54 14.11
N GLU A 153 3.66 4.63 12.89
CA GLU A 153 2.24 4.80 12.65
C GLU A 153 1.60 3.47 12.27
N PHE A 154 0.54 3.14 12.97
CA PHE A 154 -0.27 1.94 12.80
C PHE A 154 -1.65 2.35 12.30
N LEU A 155 -2.18 1.64 11.32
CA LEU A 155 -3.57 1.80 10.92
C LEU A 155 -4.44 1.08 11.96
N LYS A 156 -5.35 1.81 12.62
CA LYS A 156 -6.30 1.22 13.59
C LYS A 156 -7.50 0.61 12.88
N GLY A 157 -7.94 1.25 11.79
CA GLY A 157 -9.09 0.85 11.01
C GLY A 157 -9.45 1.86 9.94
N LEU A 158 -10.42 1.49 9.13
CA LEU A 158 -10.95 2.28 8.02
C LEU A 158 -12.47 2.41 8.20
N THR A 159 -13.01 3.55 7.79
CA THR A 159 -14.45 3.81 7.71
C THR A 159 -14.81 4.15 6.27
N TYR A 160 -15.69 3.36 5.68
CA TYR A 160 -16.29 3.63 4.38
C TYR A 160 -17.67 4.28 4.57
N TYR A 161 -17.91 5.37 3.86
CA TYR A 161 -19.18 6.10 3.81
C TYR A 161 -19.83 5.88 2.45
N PRO A 162 -20.81 4.99 2.34
CA PRO A 162 -21.50 4.72 1.09
C PRO A 162 -22.11 5.98 0.48
N VAL A 163 -22.15 6.04 -0.85
CA VAL A 163 -22.70 7.19 -1.59
C VAL A 163 -24.22 7.17 -1.53
N ILE A 164 -24.84 8.31 -1.20
CA ILE A 164 -26.29 8.51 -1.27
C ILE A 164 -26.74 8.36 -2.73
N LEU A 165 -27.87 7.71 -2.97
CA LEU A 165 -28.41 7.47 -4.30
C LEU A 165 -28.45 8.77 -5.13
N GLY A 166 -27.98 8.70 -6.38
CA GLY A 166 -27.93 9.84 -7.29
C GLY A 166 -26.64 10.65 -7.29
N LYS A 167 -25.74 10.47 -6.31
CA LYS A 167 -24.41 11.14 -6.30
C LYS A 167 -23.35 10.33 -7.08
N SER A 168 -22.28 11.02 -7.47
CA SER A 168 -21.12 10.41 -8.15
C SER A 168 -20.39 9.38 -7.28
N LYS A 169 -19.97 8.27 -7.89
CA LYS A 169 -19.24 7.16 -7.23
C LYS A 169 -17.81 7.08 -7.76
N CYS A 170 -16.88 6.70 -6.90
CA CYS A 170 -15.48 6.46 -7.29
C CYS A 170 -15.01 5.08 -6.82
N LEU A 171 -15.85 4.05 -6.96
CA LEU A 171 -15.66 2.72 -6.34
C LEU A 171 -14.29 2.09 -6.65
N LYS A 172 -13.77 2.22 -7.87
CA LYS A 172 -12.43 1.70 -8.22
C LYS A 172 -11.30 2.42 -7.46
N ASN A 173 -11.42 3.74 -7.29
CA ASN A 173 -10.47 4.52 -6.48
C ASN A 173 -10.58 4.14 -5.00
N ASP A 174 -11.82 4.09 -4.48
CA ASP A 174 -12.07 3.73 -3.08
C ASP A 174 -11.57 2.32 -2.77
N ARG A 175 -11.77 1.37 -3.70
CA ARG A 175 -11.23 0.01 -3.62
C ARG A 175 -9.72 0.03 -3.47
N PHE A 176 -9.00 0.73 -4.36
CA PHE A 176 -7.54 0.79 -4.30
C PHE A 176 -7.05 1.49 -3.01
N LEU A 177 -7.70 2.56 -2.58
CA LEU A 177 -7.31 3.29 -1.37
C LEU A 177 -7.50 2.45 -0.10
N ILE A 178 -8.62 1.73 0.01
CA ILE A 178 -8.86 0.79 1.11
C ILE A 178 -7.82 -0.33 1.07
N TRP A 179 -7.66 -0.98 -0.09
CA TRP A 179 -6.76 -2.10 -0.28
C TRP A 179 -5.30 -1.71 0.03
N SER A 180 -4.80 -0.64 -0.58
CA SER A 180 -3.43 -0.19 -0.38
C SER A 180 -3.16 0.25 1.06
N SER A 181 -4.11 0.92 1.72
CA SER A 181 -3.99 1.29 3.14
C SER A 181 -3.96 0.06 4.05
N PHE A 182 -4.82 -0.92 3.78
CA PHE A 182 -4.86 -2.17 4.54
C PHE A 182 -3.55 -2.95 4.42
N TYR A 183 -3.04 -3.13 3.19
CA TYR A 183 -1.83 -3.93 2.96
C TYR A 183 -0.54 -3.20 3.28
N SER A 184 -0.50 -1.87 3.21
CA SER A 184 0.68 -1.08 3.63
C SER A 184 0.74 -0.78 5.13
N ALA A 185 -0.30 -1.14 5.90
CA ALA A 185 -0.27 -0.92 7.34
C ALA A 185 0.76 -1.81 8.05
N GLU A 186 1.52 -1.19 8.96
CA GLU A 186 2.39 -1.89 9.92
C GLU A 186 1.53 -2.74 10.87
N PRO A 187 1.97 -3.95 11.23
CA PRO A 187 1.30 -4.74 12.25
C PRO A 187 1.43 -4.04 13.61
N PHE A 188 0.36 -4.05 14.41
CA PHE A 188 0.37 -3.58 15.79
C PHE A 188 0.17 -4.77 16.74
N PRO A 189 1.00 -4.98 17.78
CA PRO A 189 2.30 -4.34 18.00
C PRO A 189 3.26 -4.59 16.83
N LEU A 190 4.27 -3.73 16.72
CA LEU A 190 5.29 -3.84 15.66
C LEU A 190 5.97 -5.21 15.72
N GLN A 191 6.10 -5.84 14.56
CA GLN A 191 6.66 -7.17 14.38
C GLN A 191 7.64 -7.17 13.22
N ASP A 192 8.48 -8.20 13.16
CA ASP A 192 9.35 -8.42 12.01
C ASP A 192 8.52 -8.56 10.74
N ARG A 193 8.66 -7.62 9.80
CA ARG A 193 7.94 -7.65 8.53
C ARG A 193 8.22 -8.90 7.71
N ASN A 194 9.40 -9.52 7.86
CA ASN A 194 9.73 -10.80 7.19
C ASN A 194 8.89 -11.98 7.70
N LYS A 195 8.27 -11.85 8.88
CA LYS A 195 7.35 -12.83 9.44
C LYS A 195 5.88 -12.44 9.26
N SER A 196 5.62 -11.25 8.72
CA SER A 196 4.25 -10.80 8.49
C SER A 196 3.58 -11.64 7.41
N TRP A 197 2.31 -12.00 7.62
CA TRP A 197 1.55 -12.81 6.67
C TRP A 197 1.46 -12.14 5.29
N LYS A 198 1.37 -10.80 5.25
CA LYS A 198 1.34 -10.03 4.00
C LYS A 198 2.61 -10.27 3.17
N LYS A 199 3.78 -10.25 3.83
CA LYS A 199 5.05 -10.45 3.14
C LYS A 199 5.24 -11.91 2.73
N VAL A 200 4.93 -12.84 3.63
CA VAL A 200 5.14 -14.29 3.39
C VAL A 200 4.17 -14.84 2.35
N THR A 201 2.89 -14.46 2.41
CA THR A 201 1.86 -15.04 1.54
C THR A 201 1.63 -14.24 0.28
N LEU A 202 1.77 -12.90 0.34
CA LEU A 202 1.43 -12.03 -0.80
C LEU A 202 2.65 -11.35 -1.42
N ASN A 203 3.86 -11.52 -0.87
CA ASN A 203 5.03 -10.75 -1.27
C ASN A 203 4.78 -9.23 -1.22
N LEU A 204 4.00 -8.78 -0.22
CA LEU A 204 3.67 -7.37 -0.02
C LEU A 204 4.08 -6.92 1.37
N TYR A 205 4.61 -5.71 1.51
CA TYR A 205 4.77 -5.08 2.81
C TYR A 205 4.62 -3.57 2.74
N GLY A 206 4.27 -2.96 3.86
CA GLY A 206 4.23 -1.52 4.02
C GLY A 206 5.53 -0.95 4.55
N ARG A 207 5.82 0.31 4.20
CA ARG A 207 6.82 1.12 4.93
C ARG A 207 6.63 2.60 4.66
N GLN A 208 7.24 3.45 5.50
CA GLN A 208 7.44 4.85 5.17
C GLN A 208 8.61 4.98 4.19
N CYS A 209 8.39 5.69 3.07
CA CYS A 209 9.42 6.01 2.08
C CYS A 209 9.70 7.52 2.10
N GLY A 210 10.95 7.91 2.36
CA GLY A 210 11.38 9.30 2.38
C GLY A 210 11.29 9.95 0.99
N LYS A 211 11.67 9.23 -0.06
CA LYS A 211 11.60 9.70 -1.46
C LYS A 211 10.17 9.96 -1.93
N ALA A 212 9.22 9.12 -1.50
CA ALA A 212 7.80 9.31 -1.80
C ALA A 212 7.10 10.24 -0.79
N MET A 213 7.76 10.55 0.34
CA MET A 213 7.22 11.30 1.47
C MET A 213 5.88 10.77 2.00
N LYS A 214 5.63 9.47 1.84
CA LYS A 214 4.39 8.80 2.24
C LYS A 214 4.65 7.35 2.63
N ARG A 215 3.64 6.75 3.26
CA ARG A 215 3.57 5.30 3.40
C ARG A 215 3.30 4.69 2.04
N VAL A 216 4.13 3.71 1.67
CA VAL A 216 4.05 3.01 0.39
C VAL A 216 3.74 1.55 0.63
N LEU A 217 2.99 0.97 -0.30
CA LEU A 217 2.88 -0.47 -0.43
C LEU A 217 3.99 -0.93 -1.36
N VAL A 218 4.81 -1.87 -0.89
CA VAL A 218 5.95 -2.40 -1.64
C VAL A 218 5.62 -3.83 -2.08
N ASP A 219 5.76 -4.06 -3.37
CA ASP A 219 5.75 -5.37 -4.01
C ASP A 219 7.16 -5.95 -4.01
N CYS A 220 7.32 -7.17 -3.53
CA CYS A 220 8.57 -7.92 -3.52
C CYS A 220 8.42 -9.32 -4.13
N SER A 221 7.46 -9.48 -5.04
CA SER A 221 7.28 -10.73 -5.79
C SER A 221 8.38 -10.95 -6.84
N ASP A 222 8.92 -9.86 -7.39
CA ASP A 222 10.02 -9.87 -8.36
C ASP A 222 11.40 -9.75 -7.70
N THR A 223 12.45 -9.85 -8.53
CA THR A 223 13.86 -9.67 -8.13
C THR A 223 14.11 -8.33 -7.43
N TYR A 224 13.42 -7.27 -7.87
CA TYR A 224 13.56 -5.94 -7.31
C TYR A 224 12.24 -5.48 -6.71
N VAL A 225 12.32 -4.89 -5.52
CA VAL A 225 11.13 -4.34 -4.87
C VAL A 225 10.66 -3.07 -5.57
N GLN A 226 9.34 -2.91 -5.70
CA GLN A 226 8.73 -1.79 -6.40
C GLN A 226 7.53 -1.25 -5.60
N HIS A 227 7.25 0.05 -5.71
CA HIS A 227 6.03 0.61 -5.16
C HIS A 227 4.82 0.16 -5.98
N VAL A 228 3.74 -0.18 -5.30
CA VAL A 228 2.42 -0.31 -5.91
C VAL A 228 1.74 1.06 -5.91
N GLU A 229 1.61 1.66 -7.08
CA GLU A 229 0.95 2.96 -7.28
C GLU A 229 -0.33 2.79 -8.11
N TYR A 230 -1.17 3.82 -8.10
CA TYR A 230 -2.44 3.81 -8.81
C TYR A 230 -2.75 5.16 -9.44
N ASP A 231 -3.04 5.13 -10.74
CA ASP A 231 -3.51 6.32 -11.43
C ASP A 231 -5.02 6.44 -11.25
N HIS A 232 -5.45 7.41 -10.45
CA HIS A 232 -6.87 7.65 -10.16
C HIS A 232 -7.67 8.23 -11.35
N ARG A 233 -6.99 8.74 -12.38
CA ARG A 233 -7.62 9.25 -13.61
C ARG A 233 -8.05 8.08 -14.49
N ILE A 234 -7.09 7.23 -14.87
CA ILE A 234 -7.31 6.07 -15.76
C ILE A 234 -7.68 4.78 -15.01
N GLN A 235 -7.65 4.81 -13.68
CA GLN A 235 -8.04 3.71 -12.79
C GLN A 235 -7.19 2.44 -12.93
N GLN A 236 -5.88 2.62 -13.13
CA GLN A 236 -4.94 1.53 -13.37
C GLN A 236 -3.84 1.47 -12.30
N LYS A 237 -3.56 0.27 -11.80
CA LYS A 237 -2.40 -0.03 -10.95
C LYS A 237 -1.15 -0.11 -11.83
N TYR A 238 -0.05 0.43 -11.35
CA TYR A 238 1.27 0.27 -11.97
C TYR A 238 2.35 0.11 -10.89
N LEU A 239 3.49 -0.46 -11.29
CA LEU A 239 4.64 -0.61 -10.41
C LEU A 239 5.66 0.48 -10.68
N LYS A 240 6.22 1.06 -9.61
CA LYS A 240 7.18 2.16 -9.70
C LYS A 240 8.45 1.81 -8.92
N PHE A 241 9.58 1.77 -9.61
CA PHE A 241 10.87 1.54 -8.98
C PHE A 241 11.23 2.63 -7.97
N CYS A 242 11.84 2.23 -6.84
CA CYS A 242 12.34 3.14 -5.83
C CYS A 242 13.64 2.62 -5.19
N ALA A 243 14.75 3.31 -5.45
CA ALA A 243 16.07 2.96 -4.91
C ALA A 243 16.09 2.88 -3.38
N GLU A 244 15.41 3.79 -2.68
CA GLU A 244 15.34 3.76 -1.20
C GLU A 244 14.66 2.48 -0.70
N CYS A 245 13.60 2.02 -1.37
CA CYS A 245 12.92 0.78 -1.01
C CYS A 245 13.76 -0.45 -1.34
N LEU A 246 14.50 -0.45 -2.43
CA LEU A 246 15.45 -1.51 -2.76
C LEU A 246 16.57 -1.62 -1.74
N VAL A 247 17.21 -0.50 -1.39
CA VAL A 247 18.29 -0.49 -0.38
C VAL A 247 17.77 -0.97 0.97
N ASP A 248 16.61 -0.48 1.40
CA ASP A 248 15.96 -0.93 2.64
C ASP A 248 15.64 -2.42 2.60
N SER A 249 15.11 -2.97 1.49
CA SER A 249 14.79 -4.40 1.40
C SER A 249 16.03 -5.28 1.53
N MET A 250 17.17 -4.83 1.00
CA MET A 250 18.44 -5.57 1.08
C MET A 250 19.12 -5.42 2.44
N LYS A 251 19.10 -4.21 3.03
CA LYS A 251 19.77 -3.90 4.30
C LYS A 251 18.92 -4.21 5.53
N TYR A 252 17.64 -4.56 5.35
CA TYR A 252 16.72 -4.79 6.46
C TYR A 252 17.22 -5.87 7.42
N LYS A 253 17.38 -5.47 8.69
CA LYS A 253 17.61 -6.36 9.81
C LYS A 253 16.60 -6.02 10.89
N TRP A 254 15.81 -7.01 11.31
CA TRP A 254 14.95 -6.85 12.46
C TRP A 254 15.80 -6.81 13.73
N ALA A 255 15.73 -5.69 14.45
CA ALA A 255 16.26 -5.59 15.79
C ALA A 255 15.09 -5.75 16.76
N GLU A 256 15.12 -6.82 17.56
CA GLU A 256 14.19 -6.95 18.68
C GLU A 256 14.44 -5.77 19.61
N LYS A 257 13.47 -4.86 19.72
CA LYS A 257 13.51 -3.86 20.77
C LYS A 257 13.38 -4.61 22.08
N GLU A 258 14.42 -4.55 22.91
CA GLU A 258 14.32 -4.96 24.31
C GLU A 258 13.06 -4.33 24.87
N GLU A 259 12.12 -5.19 25.33
CA GLU A 259 10.74 -4.83 25.61
C GLU A 259 10.66 -3.56 26.45
N SER A 260 10.48 -2.41 25.79
CA SER A 260 10.33 -1.13 26.45
C SER A 260 8.93 -1.09 27.04
N GLY A 261 8.76 -1.75 28.18
CA GLY A 261 7.61 -1.63 29.07
C GLY A 261 6.27 -2.18 28.59
N PHE A 262 6.19 -2.88 27.45
CA PHE A 262 4.96 -3.55 27.01
C PHE A 262 4.74 -4.83 27.83
N LYS A 263 4.49 -4.66 29.13
CA LYS A 263 4.13 -5.77 30.01
C LYS A 263 2.80 -6.33 29.53
N ARG A 264 2.84 -7.38 28.72
CA ARG A 264 1.73 -8.33 28.69
C ARG A 264 1.60 -8.81 30.13
N ASN A 265 0.41 -8.71 30.69
CA ASN A 265 0.09 -9.32 31.99
C ASN A 265 0.15 -10.84 31.81
N SER A 266 1.35 -11.40 31.69
CA SER A 266 1.60 -12.83 31.64
C SER A 266 2.27 -13.21 32.94
N THR A 267 1.45 -13.66 33.89
CA THR A 267 1.89 -14.31 35.12
C THR A 267 2.51 -15.65 34.73
N THR A 268 3.82 -15.68 34.48
CA THR A 268 4.57 -16.94 34.37
C THR A 268 5.76 -16.97 35.32
N ILE A 269 5.78 -18.07 36.08
CA ILE A 269 6.70 -18.41 37.16
C ILE A 269 8.12 -18.57 36.61
N ARG A 270 9.04 -17.79 37.17
CA ARG A 270 10.45 -17.73 36.78
C ARG A 270 11.20 -19.00 37.24
N ARG A 271 11.34 -20.01 36.38
CA ARG A 271 12.32 -21.09 36.56
C ARG A 271 13.69 -20.63 36.05
N ARG A 272 14.65 -20.51 36.97
CA ARG A 272 16.07 -20.29 36.69
C ARG A 272 16.65 -21.52 36.00
N SER A 273 17.14 -21.37 34.78
CA SER A 273 18.01 -22.36 34.13
C SER A 273 19.40 -21.75 33.93
N ARG A 274 20.40 -22.52 34.33
CA ARG A 274 21.82 -22.20 34.45
C ARG A 274 22.51 -22.39 33.10
N SER A 275 23.28 -21.41 32.66
CA SER A 275 24.07 -21.44 31.42
C SER A 275 25.41 -22.17 31.59
N THR A 276 25.82 -22.92 30.57
CA THR A 276 27.17 -23.47 30.37
C THR A 276 27.90 -22.70 29.25
N PRO A 277 29.24 -22.53 29.31
CA PRO A 277 30.02 -21.77 28.33
C PRO A 277 30.56 -22.65 27.19
N SER A 278 30.65 -22.10 25.98
CA SER A 278 31.21 -22.73 24.78
C SER A 278 32.59 -22.14 24.39
N VAL A 279 33.43 -23.00 23.80
CA VAL A 279 34.83 -22.80 23.41
C VAL A 279 34.96 -22.33 21.95
N PRO A 280 35.93 -21.47 21.58
CA PRO A 280 36.09 -20.95 20.22
C PRO A 280 36.98 -21.82 19.32
N LYS A 281 36.70 -21.81 18.00
CA LYS A 281 37.45 -22.54 16.95
C LYS A 281 38.15 -21.56 15.99
N PRO A 282 39.34 -21.88 15.43
CA PRO A 282 40.24 -20.92 14.80
C PRO A 282 40.12 -20.81 13.27
N VAL A 283 40.64 -19.68 12.77
CA VAL A 283 40.62 -19.18 11.39
C VAL A 283 41.82 -19.71 10.57
N ALA A 284 41.63 -19.87 9.25
CA ALA A 284 42.67 -20.19 8.27
C ALA A 284 42.63 -19.22 7.05
N PRO A 285 43.71 -19.11 6.25
CA PRO A 285 44.22 -17.83 5.72
C PRO A 285 43.91 -17.51 4.25
N LYS A 286 44.06 -16.22 3.92
CA LYS A 286 43.86 -15.55 2.62
C LYS A 286 44.87 -15.96 1.53
N VAL A 287 44.37 -16.13 0.30
CA VAL A 287 45.14 -16.21 -0.95
C VAL A 287 44.90 -14.92 -1.76
N VAL A 288 45.98 -14.37 -2.33
CA VAL A 288 46.04 -13.08 -3.06
C VAL A 288 45.52 -13.23 -4.49
N ALA A 289 44.66 -12.30 -4.91
CA ALA A 289 43.97 -12.27 -6.21
C ALA A 289 44.61 -11.29 -7.22
N LYS A 290 44.33 -11.55 -8.51
CA LYS A 290 44.57 -10.67 -9.67
C LYS A 290 43.84 -9.32 -9.53
N SER A 291 44.28 -8.31 -10.28
CA SER A 291 43.89 -6.90 -10.19
C SER A 291 42.39 -6.68 -10.04
N SER A 292 42.02 -5.88 -9.03
CA SER A 292 40.67 -5.81 -8.46
C SER A 292 39.67 -4.98 -9.26
N GLU A 293 40.07 -4.29 -10.33
CA GLU A 293 39.19 -3.36 -11.06
C GLU A 293 38.33 -4.08 -12.13
N ASP A 294 38.91 -5.00 -12.90
CA ASP A 294 38.16 -5.75 -13.94
C ASP A 294 37.04 -6.62 -13.33
N HIS A 295 37.30 -7.17 -12.14
CA HIS A 295 36.36 -8.03 -11.43
C HIS A 295 35.18 -7.25 -10.79
N LEU A 296 35.37 -5.94 -10.61
CA LEU A 296 34.41 -5.02 -10.00
C LEU A 296 33.39 -4.57 -11.05
N ILE A 297 33.88 -4.29 -12.26
CA ILE A 297 33.06 -3.96 -13.43
C ILE A 297 32.16 -5.16 -13.82
N GLU A 298 32.70 -6.38 -13.92
CA GLU A 298 31.88 -7.58 -14.17
C GLU A 298 30.80 -7.81 -13.09
N ARG A 299 31.12 -7.53 -11.82
CA ARG A 299 30.17 -7.66 -10.71
C ARG A 299 29.05 -6.64 -10.77
N ILE A 300 29.35 -5.39 -11.13
CA ILE A 300 28.33 -4.35 -11.28
C ILE A 300 27.37 -4.68 -12.43
N TYR A 301 27.87 -5.22 -13.56
CA TYR A 301 27.03 -5.67 -14.66
C TYR A 301 26.11 -6.83 -14.27
N SER A 302 26.62 -7.80 -13.51
CA SER A 302 25.84 -8.93 -13.02
C SER A 302 24.71 -8.50 -12.06
N VAL A 303 24.97 -7.54 -11.17
CA VAL A 303 24.02 -7.03 -10.16
C VAL A 303 22.94 -6.12 -10.76
N ALA A 304 23.26 -5.37 -11.81
CA ALA A 304 22.32 -4.51 -12.52
C ALA A 304 21.35 -5.29 -13.44
N GLY A 305 21.44 -6.62 -13.47
CA GLY A 305 20.66 -7.44 -14.42
C GLY A 305 21.14 -7.29 -15.87
N LEU A 306 22.28 -6.64 -16.09
CA LEU A 306 22.94 -6.52 -17.39
C LEU A 306 23.79 -7.76 -17.62
N HIS A 307 23.15 -8.93 -17.77
CA HIS A 307 23.87 -10.07 -18.34
C HIS A 307 24.33 -9.66 -19.74
N LEU A 308 25.65 -9.62 -19.93
CA LEU A 308 26.28 -9.49 -21.25
C LEU A 308 25.97 -10.77 -22.04
N GLY A 309 24.75 -10.85 -22.58
CA GLY A 309 24.57 -11.55 -23.85
C GLY A 309 25.45 -10.89 -24.91
N PRO A 310 25.53 -11.45 -26.13
CA PRO A 310 26.28 -10.84 -27.23
C PRO A 310 25.81 -9.40 -27.55
N GLU A 311 24.63 -9.00 -27.08
CA GLU A 311 24.08 -7.65 -27.26
C GLU A 311 24.33 -6.79 -26.02
N GLN A 312 25.32 -5.90 -26.12
CA GLN A 312 25.60 -4.89 -25.10
C GLN A 312 24.52 -3.81 -25.06
N PRO A 313 24.25 -3.20 -23.89
CA PRO A 313 23.33 -2.07 -23.78
C PRO A 313 23.82 -0.87 -24.60
N THR A 314 22.89 -0.21 -25.28
CA THR A 314 23.12 1.06 -25.97
C THR A 314 22.96 2.23 -25.01
N ILE A 315 23.75 3.29 -25.22
CA ILE A 315 23.84 4.44 -24.33
C ILE A 315 23.19 5.64 -24.98
N LEU A 316 22.21 6.24 -24.30
CA LEU A 316 21.52 7.41 -24.80
C LEU A 316 22.47 8.60 -24.78
N VAL A 317 22.69 9.18 -25.95
CA VAL A 317 23.55 10.34 -26.17
C VAL A 317 22.75 11.45 -26.84
N PHE A 318 23.06 12.69 -26.51
CA PHE A 318 22.41 13.88 -27.06
C PHE A 318 23.47 14.88 -27.52
N ASN A 319 23.14 15.67 -28.54
CA ASN A 319 24.01 16.73 -29.02
C ASN A 319 23.92 17.94 -28.06
N ARG A 320 25.04 18.35 -27.49
CA ARG A 320 25.12 19.41 -26.47
C ARG A 320 24.76 20.79 -27.03
N THR A 321 25.05 21.06 -28.29
CA THR A 321 24.76 22.35 -28.94
C THR A 321 23.26 22.51 -29.19
N THR A 322 22.60 21.44 -29.61
CA THR A 322 21.17 21.47 -29.97
C THR A 322 20.24 21.02 -28.85
N GLY A 323 20.77 20.30 -27.85
CA GLY A 323 19.98 19.67 -26.78
C GLY A 323 19.17 18.46 -27.21
N HIS A 324 19.22 18.05 -28.49
CA HIS A 324 18.42 16.94 -29.00
C HIS A 324 19.12 15.59 -28.83
N LEU A 325 18.34 14.58 -28.45
CA LEU A 325 18.78 13.18 -28.46
C LEU A 325 19.13 12.75 -29.90
N LEU A 326 20.23 12.01 -30.03
CA LEU A 326 20.57 11.36 -31.29
C LEU A 326 19.55 10.27 -31.63
N ASN A 327 19.46 9.89 -32.91
CA ASN A 327 18.62 8.78 -33.33
C ASN A 327 19.10 7.47 -32.68
N SER A 328 18.18 6.54 -32.41
CA SER A 328 18.50 5.27 -31.76
C SER A 328 19.53 4.42 -32.51
N SER A 329 19.61 4.57 -33.84
CA SER A 329 20.63 3.92 -34.69
C SER A 329 22.04 4.47 -34.49
N GLN A 330 22.19 5.61 -33.83
CA GLN A 330 23.45 6.30 -33.58
C GLN A 330 23.90 6.19 -32.12
N TRP A 331 23.16 5.48 -31.27
CA TRP A 331 23.54 5.31 -29.87
C TRP A 331 24.68 4.30 -29.77
N PRO A 332 25.82 4.69 -29.17
CA PRO A 332 26.96 3.79 -29.03
C PRO A 332 26.62 2.65 -28.07
N LYS A 333 27.24 1.49 -28.30
CA LYS A 333 27.30 0.44 -27.30
C LYS A 333 28.17 0.89 -26.14
N LEU A 334 27.93 0.35 -24.96
CA LEU A 334 28.70 0.70 -23.77
C LEU A 334 30.22 0.48 -23.94
N SER A 335 30.66 -0.60 -24.61
CA SER A 335 32.09 -0.81 -24.88
C SER A 335 32.71 0.16 -25.89
N GLU A 336 31.89 0.80 -26.72
CA GLU A 336 32.33 1.76 -27.74
C GLU A 336 32.20 3.21 -27.27
N LEU A 337 31.67 3.41 -26.05
CA LEU A 337 31.26 4.72 -25.57
C LEU A 337 32.43 5.72 -25.45
N SER A 338 33.60 5.29 -24.97
CA SER A 338 34.76 6.18 -24.84
C SER A 338 35.19 6.73 -26.21
N ASN A 339 35.46 5.82 -27.15
CA ASN A 339 35.85 6.15 -28.52
C ASN A 339 34.78 6.99 -29.24
N PHE A 340 33.49 6.68 -29.00
CA PHE A 340 32.40 7.48 -29.53
C PHE A 340 32.44 8.91 -28.99
N LEU A 341 32.61 9.10 -27.68
CA LEU A 341 32.71 10.43 -27.09
C LEU A 341 33.92 11.18 -27.65
N ASP A 342 35.09 10.55 -27.73
CA ASP A 342 36.30 11.18 -28.29
C ASP A 342 36.13 11.64 -29.73
N THR A 343 35.43 10.84 -30.55
CA THR A 343 35.19 11.15 -31.96
C THR A 343 34.09 12.20 -32.16
N ASN A 344 33.16 12.33 -31.22
CA ASN A 344 31.99 13.21 -31.32
C ASN A 344 31.99 14.24 -30.16
N PRO A 345 32.89 15.25 -30.15
CA PRO A 345 33.06 16.18 -29.04
C PRO A 345 31.81 17.02 -28.71
N GLU A 346 30.89 17.13 -29.65
CA GLU A 346 29.62 17.84 -29.49
C GLU A 346 28.53 17.02 -28.78
N CYS A 347 28.76 15.75 -28.46
CA CYS A 347 27.77 14.87 -27.83
C CYS A 347 28.00 14.67 -26.33
N ASN A 348 26.95 14.51 -25.53
CA ASN A 348 27.02 14.15 -24.12
C ASN A 348 26.13 12.94 -23.81
N VAL A 349 26.43 12.22 -22.72
CA VAL A 349 25.58 11.12 -22.24
C VAL A 349 24.36 11.68 -21.52
N HIS A 350 23.18 11.19 -21.88
CA HIS A 350 21.91 11.58 -21.29
C HIS A 350 21.77 11.07 -19.84
N LEU A 351 21.05 11.82 -18.98
CA LEU A 351 20.87 11.50 -17.56
C LEU A 351 20.37 10.06 -17.30
N ASN A 352 19.52 9.53 -18.17
CA ASN A 352 18.98 8.18 -18.06
C ASN A 352 20.03 7.07 -18.26
N SER A 353 21.18 7.37 -18.87
CA SER A 353 22.30 6.45 -19.06
C SER A 353 23.56 6.87 -18.29
N ALA A 354 23.48 7.95 -17.51
CA ALA A 354 24.63 8.55 -16.85
C ALA A 354 25.32 7.60 -15.87
N LEU A 355 24.54 6.87 -15.07
CA LEU A 355 25.10 5.91 -14.10
C LEU A 355 25.91 4.81 -14.79
N LEU A 356 25.38 4.23 -15.89
CA LEU A 356 26.07 3.17 -16.65
C LEU A 356 27.34 3.68 -17.31
N ALA A 357 27.27 4.85 -17.95
CA ALA A 357 28.43 5.49 -18.55
C ALA A 357 29.51 5.80 -17.51
N GLN A 358 29.12 6.27 -16.32
CA GLN A 358 30.06 6.62 -15.28
C GLN A 358 30.75 5.42 -14.65
N ILE A 359 30.04 4.30 -14.50
CA ILE A 359 30.64 3.03 -14.08
C ILE A 359 31.67 2.55 -15.11
N SER A 360 31.37 2.70 -16.40
CA SER A 360 32.24 2.18 -17.47
C SER A 360 33.41 3.10 -17.84
N LEU A 361 33.24 4.42 -17.75
CA LEU A 361 34.22 5.42 -18.19
C LEU A 361 35.00 6.06 -17.04
N GLY A 362 34.55 5.88 -15.79
CA GLY A 362 35.18 6.49 -14.63
C GLY A 362 35.11 8.02 -14.62
N GLU A 363 36.13 8.65 -14.02
CA GLU A 363 36.20 10.11 -13.83
C GLU A 363 36.68 10.88 -15.07
N GLU A 364 37.23 10.19 -16.07
CA GLU A 364 37.83 10.81 -17.25
C GLU A 364 36.80 11.57 -18.11
N TYR A 365 35.54 11.15 -18.09
CA TYR A 365 34.45 11.72 -18.91
C TYR A 365 33.37 12.41 -18.07
N LYS A 366 33.66 12.76 -16.82
CA LYS A 366 32.65 13.29 -15.87
C LYS A 366 31.97 14.57 -16.35
N ASP A 367 32.66 15.39 -17.14
CA ASP A 367 32.17 16.63 -17.75
C ASP A 367 31.26 16.40 -18.95
N ARG A 368 31.22 15.15 -19.45
CA ARG A 368 30.42 14.72 -20.60
C ARG A 368 29.27 13.80 -20.25
N ILE A 369 29.14 13.42 -18.98
CA ILE A 369 28.05 12.59 -18.46
C ILE A 369 27.04 13.50 -17.74
N GLY A 370 25.81 13.60 -18.25
CA GLY A 370 24.80 14.48 -17.69
C GLY A 370 24.31 14.01 -16.31
N GLY A 371 24.54 14.80 -15.26
CA GLY A 371 24.10 14.49 -13.89
C GLY A 371 24.83 15.32 -12.83
N VAL A 372 24.34 15.29 -11.59
CA VAL A 372 25.00 15.93 -10.44
C VAL A 372 26.24 15.11 -10.05
N THR A 373 27.38 15.77 -9.77
CA THR A 373 28.67 15.14 -9.45
C THR A 373 28.58 14.09 -8.33
N VAL A 374 29.18 12.93 -8.58
CA VAL A 374 29.03 11.65 -7.85
C VAL A 374 29.88 11.52 -6.58
N THR A 375 30.51 12.58 -6.09
CA THR A 375 31.20 12.52 -4.78
C THR A 375 30.27 12.07 -3.65
N GLN A 376 28.95 12.25 -3.81
CA GLN A 376 27.92 11.80 -2.87
C GLN A 376 27.34 10.41 -3.18
N GLN A 377 27.40 9.93 -4.43
CA GLN A 377 26.85 8.62 -4.85
C GLN A 377 27.92 7.52 -4.89
N LYS A 378 29.19 7.86 -5.05
CA LYS A 378 30.32 6.91 -5.02
C LYS A 378 30.45 6.25 -3.65
N ALA A 379 30.29 7.02 -2.58
CA ALA A 379 30.30 6.49 -1.21
C ALA A 379 29.15 5.50 -0.99
N GLU A 380 27.95 5.77 -1.53
CA GLU A 380 26.79 4.88 -1.42
C GLU A 380 26.93 3.61 -2.28
N LEU A 381 27.63 3.71 -3.42
CA LEU A 381 27.89 2.61 -4.34
C LEU A 381 29.03 1.70 -3.86
N GLU A 382 30.12 2.26 -3.34
CA GLU A 382 31.22 1.51 -2.70
C GLU A 382 30.70 0.70 -1.49
N ASP A 383 29.82 1.30 -0.68
CA ASP A 383 29.12 0.63 0.43
C ASP A 383 28.22 -0.52 -0.07
N LEU A 384 27.65 -0.40 -1.28
CA LEU A 384 26.81 -1.43 -1.90
C LEU A 384 27.65 -2.58 -2.47
N ILE A 385 28.82 -2.26 -3.04
CA ILE A 385 29.76 -3.20 -3.64
C ILE A 385 30.41 -4.08 -2.56
N ASP A 386 30.80 -3.49 -1.42
CA ASP A 386 31.34 -4.23 -0.27
C ASP A 386 30.32 -5.22 0.32
N ILE A 387 29.04 -4.86 0.32
CA ILE A 387 27.95 -5.72 0.83
C ILE A 387 27.69 -6.92 -0.10
N LEU A 388 27.90 -6.78 -1.41
CA LEU A 388 27.65 -7.81 -2.42
C LEU A 388 28.86 -8.74 -2.64
N GLY A 389 30.05 -8.36 -2.17
CA GLY A 389 31.27 -9.16 -2.29
C GLY A 389 31.26 -10.51 -1.57
N ASP A 390 30.38 -10.67 -0.57
CA ASP A 390 30.37 -11.80 0.39
C ASP A 390 29.46 -12.98 0.04
N ARG A 391 28.68 -12.93 -1.05
CA ARG A 391 27.74 -14.02 -1.41
C ARG A 391 27.85 -14.41 -2.88
N GLY A 392 28.49 -15.55 -3.15
CA GLY A 392 28.39 -16.21 -4.45
C GLY A 392 26.97 -16.70 -4.70
N VAL A 393 26.39 -16.35 -5.85
CA VAL A 393 25.06 -16.81 -6.26
C VAL A 393 25.09 -17.28 -7.72
N SER A 394 24.48 -18.45 -7.93
CA SER A 394 24.28 -19.18 -9.18
C SER A 394 23.09 -18.62 -9.96
N SER A 395 23.19 -18.59 -11.29
CA SER A 395 22.25 -17.95 -12.22
C SER A 395 21.33 -18.94 -12.97
N THR A 396 20.09 -18.52 -13.19
CA THR A 396 19.16 -19.01 -14.24
C THR A 396 18.38 -17.81 -14.77
N SER A 397 18.28 -17.66 -16.10
CA SER A 397 17.83 -16.46 -16.82
C SER A 397 16.45 -16.59 -17.46
N SER A 398 15.72 -15.48 -17.58
CA SER A 398 14.60 -15.28 -18.52
C SER A 398 14.52 -13.81 -18.96
N ASN A 399 14.29 -13.60 -20.26
CA ASN A 399 14.32 -12.31 -20.97
C ASN A 399 13.00 -11.53 -20.85
N LEU A 400 13.06 -10.18 -20.82
CA LEU A 400 11.91 -9.29 -20.88
C LEU A 400 12.17 -8.14 -21.87
N GLU A 401 11.32 -8.01 -22.90
CA GLU A 401 11.33 -6.91 -23.88
C GLU A 401 10.55 -5.69 -23.36
N LEU A 402 11.11 -4.49 -23.54
CA LEU A 402 10.56 -3.22 -23.07
C LEU A 402 9.83 -2.47 -24.20
N SER A 403 8.52 -2.29 -24.07
CA SER A 403 7.67 -1.55 -25.01
C SER A 403 7.76 -0.04 -24.81
N THR A 404 8.15 0.69 -25.86
CA THR A 404 8.39 2.13 -25.87
C THR A 404 7.23 2.91 -26.49
N LYS A 405 6.21 3.30 -25.70
CA LYS A 405 5.36 4.48 -26.01
C LYS A 405 4.75 5.08 -24.75
N GLN A 406 5.25 6.24 -24.33
CA GLN A 406 4.46 7.25 -23.58
C GLN A 406 5.03 8.67 -23.81
N PRO A 407 4.17 9.70 -23.91
CA PRO A 407 4.59 11.07 -24.19
C PRO A 407 5.01 11.81 -22.92
N VAL A 408 5.92 12.76 -23.07
CA VAL A 408 6.50 13.60 -22.02
C VAL A 408 5.52 14.72 -21.64
N GLU A 409 5.00 14.72 -20.41
CA GLU A 409 4.36 15.91 -19.82
C GLU A 409 5.46 16.81 -19.23
N LEU A 410 5.62 17.99 -19.84
CA LEU A 410 6.43 19.11 -19.33
C LEU A 410 5.68 19.78 -18.17
N SER A 411 6.33 19.95 -17.03
CA SER A 411 5.80 20.79 -15.94
C SER A 411 5.85 22.27 -16.34
N GLU A 412 4.87 23.05 -15.92
CA GLU A 412 4.76 24.51 -16.18
C GLU A 412 6.02 25.29 -15.77
N ALA A 413 6.72 24.84 -14.72
CA ALA A 413 7.98 25.42 -14.27
C ALA A 413 9.09 25.35 -15.33
N ARG A 414 9.05 24.35 -16.23
CA ARG A 414 10.05 24.17 -17.30
C ARG A 414 9.74 24.99 -18.56
N LEU A 415 8.47 25.36 -18.78
CA LEU A 415 8.05 26.24 -19.88
C LEU A 415 8.37 27.71 -19.58
N GLU A 416 8.34 28.07 -18.29
CA GLU A 416 8.72 29.39 -17.78
C GLU A 416 10.23 29.64 -17.90
N GLU A 417 11.04 28.60 -17.70
CA GLU A 417 12.51 28.64 -17.85
C GLU A 417 12.96 28.76 -19.33
N LEU A 418 12.12 28.33 -20.28
CA LEU A 418 12.39 28.35 -21.72
C LEU A 418 11.81 29.57 -22.46
N GLY A 419 11.16 30.52 -21.77
CA GLY A 419 10.66 31.76 -22.37
C GLY A 419 9.46 31.61 -23.33
N LEU A 420 8.71 30.50 -23.25
CA LEU A 420 7.64 30.16 -24.21
C LEU A 420 6.22 30.54 -23.74
N LYS A 421 6.08 31.53 -22.86
CA LYS A 421 4.82 31.86 -22.18
C LYS A 421 3.70 32.44 -23.08
N ASP A 422 4.02 32.87 -24.31
CA ASP A 422 3.07 33.58 -25.16
C ASP A 422 2.48 32.75 -26.32
N LEU A 423 2.71 31.44 -26.34
CA LEU A 423 2.05 30.56 -27.32
C LEU A 423 0.60 30.27 -26.89
N LYS A 424 -0.34 31.03 -27.45
CA LYS A 424 -1.77 30.70 -27.39
C LYS A 424 -2.05 29.50 -28.30
N PHE A 425 -2.45 28.38 -27.70
CA PHE A 425 -3.03 27.26 -28.43
C PHE A 425 -4.54 27.42 -28.46
N ASP A 426 -5.09 27.75 -29.64
CA ASP A 426 -6.53 27.70 -29.91
C ASP A 426 -6.95 26.23 -30.03
N PHE A 427 -7.75 25.75 -29.06
CA PHE A 427 -8.33 24.40 -29.05
C PHE A 427 -9.79 24.37 -29.53
N ASP A 428 -10.33 25.50 -30.00
CA ASP A 428 -11.71 25.60 -30.49
C ASP A 428 -11.81 25.20 -31.96
N ALA A 429 -11.48 23.94 -32.28
CA ALA A 429 -11.85 23.32 -33.56
C ALA A 429 -11.75 21.79 -33.49
N ILE A 430 -12.63 21.14 -32.73
CA ILE A 430 -12.96 19.73 -33.00
C ILE A 430 -14.49 19.60 -33.07
N PRO A 431 -15.06 19.14 -34.20
CA PRO A 431 -16.50 19.00 -34.33
C PRO A 431 -17.00 17.84 -33.48
N VAL A 432 -18.00 18.12 -32.66
CA VAL A 432 -18.74 17.12 -31.89
C VAL A 432 -19.63 16.34 -32.86
N THR A 433 -19.23 15.12 -33.22
CA THR A 433 -20.16 14.15 -33.80
C THR A 433 -20.82 13.36 -32.69
N SER A 434 -22.15 13.46 -32.66
CA SER A 434 -23.09 12.80 -31.76
C SER A 434 -22.94 11.28 -31.72
N ALA A 435 -22.73 10.74 -30.52
CA ALA A 435 -23.04 9.35 -30.18
C ALA A 435 -23.48 9.29 -28.72
N ASP A 436 -24.71 9.76 -28.45
CA ASP A 436 -25.44 9.52 -27.21
C ASP A 436 -26.11 8.15 -27.29
N ALA A 437 -25.34 7.11 -26.97
CA ALA A 437 -25.79 5.81 -26.47
C ALA A 437 -24.54 5.07 -25.98
N ASP A 438 -24.64 4.31 -24.88
CA ASP A 438 -23.61 3.37 -24.38
C ASP A 438 -22.55 3.85 -23.37
N VAL A 439 -22.83 4.86 -22.54
CA VAL A 439 -21.98 5.15 -21.36
C VAL A 439 -22.26 4.19 -20.18
N GLU A 440 -23.39 3.48 -20.14
CA GLU A 440 -23.69 2.50 -19.08
C GLU A 440 -23.23 1.05 -19.40
N LEU A 441 -22.91 0.72 -20.65
CA LEU A 441 -22.49 -0.65 -21.02
C LEU A 441 -20.98 -0.92 -20.83
N LEU A 442 -20.16 0.13 -20.73
CA LEU A 442 -18.70 -0.01 -20.53
C LEU A 442 -18.30 -0.25 -19.05
N GLU A 443 -19.24 -0.24 -18.11
CA GLU A 443 -18.97 -0.56 -16.69
C GLU A 443 -19.11 -2.05 -16.34
N SER A 444 -19.57 -2.92 -17.26
CA SER A 444 -19.83 -4.35 -16.97
C SER A 444 -18.79 -5.34 -17.52
N GLY A 445 -17.86 -4.91 -18.38
CA GLY A 445 -16.85 -5.77 -18.98
C GLY A 445 -15.48 -5.56 -18.34
N MET A 446 -15.15 -6.36 -17.31
CA MET A 446 -13.82 -6.84 -16.91
C MET A 446 -13.84 -7.23 -15.42
N ILE A 447 -14.34 -8.44 -15.16
CA ILE A 447 -14.13 -9.19 -13.93
C ILE A 447 -13.38 -10.46 -14.33
N ASN A 448 -12.12 -10.54 -13.90
CA ASN A 448 -11.30 -11.73 -13.59
C ASN A 448 -9.82 -11.45 -13.91
N LEU A 449 -9.13 -10.79 -12.98
CA LEU A 449 -7.77 -11.19 -12.63
C LEU A 449 -7.91 -12.17 -11.47
N THR A 450 -8.29 -13.40 -11.81
CA THR A 450 -8.14 -14.53 -10.91
C THR A 450 -6.65 -14.79 -10.80
N ILE A 451 -6.08 -14.54 -9.62
CA ILE A 451 -4.78 -15.14 -9.27
C ILE A 451 -5.09 -16.63 -9.12
N GLU A 452 -4.74 -17.42 -10.14
CA GLU A 452 -4.75 -18.87 -10.07
C GLU A 452 -3.92 -19.30 -8.84
N PRO A 453 -4.46 -20.09 -7.89
CA PRO A 453 -3.68 -20.61 -6.79
C PRO A 453 -2.74 -21.68 -7.35
N GLY A 454 -1.51 -21.26 -7.64
CA GLY A 454 -0.40 -22.18 -7.89
C GLY A 454 -0.28 -23.15 -6.72
N SER A 455 -0.37 -24.45 -7.06
CA SER A 455 -0.19 -25.62 -6.20
C SER A 455 0.78 -25.37 -5.04
N SER A 456 0.23 -24.96 -3.90
CA SER A 456 0.97 -24.82 -2.66
C SER A 456 0.72 -26.06 -1.84
N LYS A 457 1.74 -26.92 -1.74
CA LYS A 457 1.79 -28.01 -0.76
C LYS A 457 1.38 -27.43 0.58
N SER A 458 0.36 -28.02 1.20
CA SER A 458 -0.09 -27.66 2.54
C SER A 458 1.04 -27.91 3.54
N ILE A 459 1.83 -26.87 3.80
CA ILE A 459 2.68 -26.83 4.99
C ILE A 459 1.75 -26.40 6.12
N LEU A 460 1.36 -27.38 6.92
CA LEU A 460 0.61 -27.19 8.15
C LEU A 460 1.48 -26.37 9.11
N TYR A 461 1.27 -25.05 9.14
CA TYR A 461 1.87 -24.22 10.18
C TYR A 461 1.07 -24.41 11.46
N GLU A 462 1.64 -25.21 12.36
CA GLU A 462 1.24 -25.29 13.75
C GLU A 462 1.42 -23.90 14.37
N ARG A 463 0.30 -23.25 14.67
CA ARG A 463 0.27 -21.96 15.36
C ARG A 463 0.92 -22.17 16.73
N LEU A 464 2.07 -21.54 16.98
CA LEU A 464 2.50 -21.21 18.34
C LEU A 464 1.55 -20.15 18.88
N SER A 465 0.34 -20.58 19.24
CA SER A 465 -0.51 -19.90 20.19
C SER A 465 0.15 -20.03 21.56
N PRO A 466 0.31 -18.95 22.35
CA PRO A 466 0.65 -19.12 23.75
C PRO A 466 -0.51 -19.90 24.41
N SER A 467 -0.17 -21.01 25.05
CA SER A 467 -1.11 -21.84 25.80
C SER A 467 -1.78 -21.01 26.90
N CYS A 468 -3.05 -20.68 26.70
CA CYS A 468 -3.93 -20.34 27.82
C CYS A 468 -4.24 -21.64 28.56
N SER A 469 -3.69 -21.77 29.77
CA SER A 469 -4.06 -22.83 30.71
C SER A 469 -5.55 -22.73 31.01
N SER A 470 -6.31 -23.70 30.51
CA SER A 470 -7.71 -23.92 30.87
C SER A 470 -7.79 -24.38 32.33
N PHE A 471 -8.35 -23.54 33.20
CA PHE A 471 -8.88 -24.00 34.48
C PHE A 471 -10.26 -24.61 34.24
N SER A 472 -10.39 -25.90 34.56
CA SER A 472 -11.69 -26.57 34.65
C SER A 472 -12.49 -26.01 35.83
N PRO A 473 -13.76 -25.63 35.67
CA PRO A 473 -14.62 -25.39 36.82
C PRO A 473 -15.07 -26.74 37.38
N SER A 474 -14.78 -26.94 38.67
CA SER A 474 -15.32 -28.03 39.48
C SER A 474 -16.85 -27.91 39.56
N SER A 475 -17.51 -29.01 39.19
CA SER A 475 -18.93 -29.25 39.31
C SER A 475 -19.39 -29.29 40.77
N THR A 476 -20.28 -28.37 41.15
CA THR A 476 -21.16 -28.53 42.32
C THR A 476 -22.61 -28.51 41.85
N SER A 477 -23.24 -29.66 42.01
CA SER A 477 -24.66 -29.93 41.79
C SER A 477 -25.54 -29.24 42.84
N PHE A 478 -26.58 -28.55 42.40
CA PHE A 478 -27.75 -28.22 43.22
C PHE A 478 -29.03 -28.77 42.55
N PRO A 479 -30.03 -29.21 43.33
CA PRO A 479 -31.22 -29.92 42.83
C PRO A 479 -32.28 -28.94 42.27
N PRO A 480 -33.26 -29.46 41.50
CA PRO A 480 -34.21 -28.63 40.76
C PRO A 480 -35.30 -28.06 41.68
N GLN A 481 -35.63 -26.78 41.51
CA GLN A 481 -36.86 -26.19 42.05
C GLN A 481 -37.94 -26.14 40.98
N GLU A 482 -39.10 -26.67 41.34
CA GLU A 482 -40.34 -26.71 40.59
C GLU A 482 -40.88 -25.29 40.33
N SER A 483 -41.28 -25.04 39.08
CA SER A 483 -41.99 -23.83 38.69
C SER A 483 -43.49 -24.00 38.93
N VAL A 484 -44.03 -23.27 39.91
CA VAL A 484 -45.47 -23.07 40.08
C VAL A 484 -45.92 -21.92 39.17
N TYR A 485 -46.82 -22.23 38.24
CA TYR A 485 -47.61 -21.26 37.50
C TYR A 485 -48.59 -20.56 38.45
N GLN A 486 -48.52 -19.23 38.55
CA GLN A 486 -49.67 -18.43 39.00
C GLN A 486 -49.97 -17.31 38.01
N ASP A 487 -51.19 -17.44 37.52
CA ASP A 487 -51.99 -16.58 36.68
C ASP A 487 -52.37 -15.30 37.43
N HIS A 488 -52.12 -14.13 36.84
CA HIS A 488 -52.71 -12.87 37.30
C HIS A 488 -53.18 -12.04 36.12
N GLY A 489 -54.51 -12.01 36.01
CA GLY A 489 -55.28 -11.29 35.02
C GLY A 489 -55.21 -9.77 35.14
N GLU A 490 -55.56 -9.19 34.00
CA GLU A 490 -55.70 -7.78 33.68
C GLU A 490 -56.73 -7.06 34.56
N LYS A 491 -56.42 -5.81 34.90
CA LYS A 491 -57.41 -4.77 35.21
C LYS A 491 -56.80 -3.39 34.94
N GLU A 492 -57.15 -2.81 33.80
CA GLU A 492 -57.02 -1.37 33.54
C GLU A 492 -58.15 -0.59 34.27
N PRO A 493 -57.87 0.57 34.88
CA PRO A 493 -58.89 1.47 35.38
C PRO A 493 -59.29 2.53 34.34
N SER A 494 -60.59 2.80 34.31
CA SER A 494 -61.29 3.81 33.54
C SER A 494 -60.94 5.25 33.94
N VAL A 495 -60.84 6.11 32.92
CA VAL A 495 -60.75 7.58 33.01
C VAL A 495 -62.15 8.18 33.23
N PRO A 496 -62.34 9.19 34.08
CA PRO A 496 -63.56 9.99 34.08
C PRO A 496 -63.40 11.27 33.25
N SER A 497 -64.43 11.53 32.45
CA SER A 497 -64.66 12.75 31.68
C SER A 497 -65.05 13.92 32.59
N VAL A 498 -64.46 15.09 32.34
CA VAL A 498 -65.04 16.43 32.53
C VAL A 498 -64.66 17.27 31.32
#